data_AF-A0A1F9XKQ4-F1
#
_entry.id   AF-A0A1F9XKQ4-F1
#
_cell.length_a   1.000
_cell.length_b   1.000
_cell.length_c   1.000
_cell.angle_alpha   90.00
_cell.angle_beta   90.00
_cell.angle_gamma   90.00
#
_symmetry.space_group_name_H-M   'P 1'
#
loop_
_entity.id
_entity.type
_entity.pdbx_description
1 polymer ?
#
loop_
_entity_poly.entity_id
_entity_poly.type
_entity_poly.pdbx_seq_one_letter_code
_entity_poly.pdbx_strand_id
1 'polypeptide(L)'
;MEINRAFKLLSLGKNASLIGIETAYRKLAVRYHPDRCRQLNKLRCRKMFVAINKARETLLNYYSAGHKENTNDFRRFYEDLFGEL
;
A
#
# COMPACT_ATOMS: atom_id res chain seq x y z
N MET A 1 5.11 -10.21 7.65
CA MET A 1 4.16 -9.26 8.29
C MET A 1 2.80 -9.92 8.20
N GLU A 2 1.99 -9.91 9.27
CA GLU A 2 0.67 -10.55 9.26
C GLU A 2 -0.34 -9.77 8.39
N ILE A 3 -1.16 -10.45 7.59
CA ILE A 3 -2.17 -9.85 6.70
C ILE A 3 -3.13 -8.95 7.48
N ASN A 4 -3.64 -9.45 8.62
CA ASN A 4 -4.53 -8.66 9.50
C ASN A 4 -3.86 -7.39 10.03
N ARG A 5 -2.54 -7.42 10.29
CA ARG A 5 -1.79 -6.23 10.71
C ARG A 5 -1.60 -5.26 9.55
N ALA A 6 -1.43 -5.76 8.32
CA ALA A 6 -1.32 -4.93 7.12
C ALA A 6 -2.62 -4.17 6.83
N PHE A 7 -3.78 -4.82 6.90
CA PHE A 7 -5.08 -4.14 6.78
C PHE A 7 -5.26 -3.06 7.86
N LYS A 8 -4.98 -3.39 9.13
CA LYS A 8 -5.05 -2.41 10.22
C LYS A 8 -4.11 -1.22 10.01
N LEU A 9 -2.88 -1.46 9.53
CA LEU A 9 -1.92 -0.38 9.30
C LEU A 9 -2.39 0.59 8.19
N LEU A 10 -3.06 0.06 7.16
CA LEU A 10 -3.69 0.88 6.13
C LEU A 10 -5.07 1.42 6.52
N SER A 11 -5.52 1.18 7.76
CA SER A 11 -6.87 1.55 8.24
C SER A 11 -8.00 0.96 7.39
N LEU A 12 -7.84 -0.30 6.99
CA LEU A 12 -8.78 -1.05 6.14
C LEU A 12 -9.42 -2.21 6.90
N GLY A 13 -10.63 -2.58 6.46
CA GLY A 13 -11.27 -3.84 6.85
C GLY A 13 -10.64 -5.05 6.13
N LYS A 14 -10.87 -6.26 6.66
CA LYS A 14 -10.30 -7.52 6.13
C LYS A 14 -10.70 -7.87 4.69
N ASN A 15 -11.77 -7.25 4.19
CA ASN A 15 -12.32 -7.49 2.85
C ASN A 15 -12.10 -6.28 1.91
N ALA A 16 -11.12 -5.43 2.20
CA ALA A 16 -10.85 -4.28 1.34
C ALA A 16 -10.31 -4.73 -0.03
N SER A 17 -10.87 -4.15 -1.10
CA SER A 17 -10.46 -4.41 -2.48
C SER A 17 -9.06 -3.87 -2.79
N LEU A 18 -8.46 -4.31 -3.89
CA LEU A 18 -7.16 -3.84 -4.38
C LEU A 18 -7.15 -2.31 -4.61
N ILE A 19 -8.23 -1.76 -5.17
CA ILE A 19 -8.42 -0.31 -5.31
C ILE A 19 -8.45 0.37 -3.93
N GLY A 20 -9.12 -0.24 -2.95
CA GLY A 20 -9.15 0.26 -1.57
C GLY A 20 -7.77 0.25 -0.90
N ILE A 21 -6.99 -0.80 -1.13
CA ILE A 21 -5.60 -0.92 -0.66
C ILE A 21 -4.74 0.21 -1.22
N GLU A 22 -4.78 0.44 -2.53
CA GLU A 22 -4.00 1.51 -3.16
C GLU A 22 -4.45 2.90 -2.74
N THR A 23 -5.75 3.12 -2.63
CA THR A 23 -6.29 4.42 -2.19
C THR A 23 -5.85 4.74 -0.76
N ALA A 24 -5.91 3.76 0.15
CA ALA A 24 -5.46 3.93 1.52
C ALA A 24 -3.94 4.14 1.60
N TYR A 25 -3.17 3.36 0.84
CA TYR A 25 -1.74 3.52 0.73
C TYR A 25 -1.36 4.92 0.26
N ARG A 26 -1.93 5.41 -0.85
CA ARG A 26 -1.63 6.73 -1.40
C ARG A 26 -1.90 7.86 -0.40
N LYS A 27 -3.03 7.79 0.32
CA LYS A 27 -3.36 8.75 1.39
C LYS A 27 -2.29 8.78 2.48
N LEU A 28 -1.82 7.61 2.91
CA LEU A 28 -0.77 7.51 3.94
C LEU A 28 0.61 7.88 3.39
N ALA A 29 0.91 7.54 2.13
CA ALA A 29 2.16 7.88 1.46
C ALA A 29 2.33 9.39 1.35
N VAL A 30 1.28 10.13 0.96
CA VAL A 30 1.30 11.60 0.95
C VAL A 30 1.49 12.17 2.36
N ARG A 31 0.87 11.56 3.38
CA ARG A 31 0.97 12.01 4.78
C ARG A 31 2.35 11.80 5.39
N TYR A 32 3.00 10.68 5.06
CA TYR A 32 4.26 10.25 5.65
C TYR A 32 5.46 10.37 4.69
N HIS A 33 5.28 10.98 3.51
CA HIS A 33 6.35 11.15 2.54
C HIS A 33 7.53 11.88 3.20
N PRO A 34 8.76 11.35 3.12
CA PRO A 34 9.91 11.94 3.81
C PRO A 34 10.16 13.39 3.40
N ASP A 35 9.84 13.78 2.16
CA ASP A 35 10.00 15.14 1.66
C ASP A 35 8.97 16.13 2.21
N ARG A 36 7.79 15.64 2.61
CA ARG A 36 6.72 16.47 3.17
C ARG A 36 6.81 16.59 4.70
N CYS A 37 7.65 15.78 5.33
CA CYS A 37 7.78 15.76 6.77
C CYS A 37 8.83 16.73 7.28
N ARG A 38 8.43 17.60 8.22
CA ARG A 38 9.32 18.50 8.95
C ARG A 38 10.41 17.71 9.69
N GLN A 39 11.60 18.30 9.85
CA GLN A 39 12.78 17.67 10.47
C GLN A 39 12.48 16.98 11.80
N LEU A 40 11.72 17.62 12.70
CA LEU A 40 11.34 17.07 14.02
C LEU A 40 10.60 15.72 13.94
N ASN A 41 9.91 15.46 12.83
CA ASN A 41 9.12 14.23 12.61
C ASN A 41 9.72 13.32 11.53
N LYS A 42 10.90 13.64 10.98
CA LYS A 42 11.47 12.94 9.83
C LYS A 42 11.68 11.44 10.09
N LEU A 43 12.18 11.09 11.28
CA LEU A 43 12.36 9.69 11.68
C LEU A 43 11.03 8.94 11.77
N ARG A 44 10.00 9.56 12.36
CA ARG A 44 8.65 8.98 12.48
C ARG A 44 8.03 8.76 11.10
N CYS A 45 8.13 9.75 10.22
CA CYS A 45 7.62 9.65 8.85
C CYS A 45 8.34 8.56 8.07
N ARG A 46 9.68 8.49 8.13
CA ARG A 46 10.44 7.41 7.47
C ARG A 46 10.01 6.03 7.98
N LYS A 47 9.90 5.84 9.30
CA LYS A 47 9.45 4.57 9.89
C LYS A 47 8.05 4.20 9.40
N MET A 48 7.14 5.17 9.38
CA MET A 48 5.77 4.92 8.93
C MET A 48 5.69 4.64 7.44
N PHE A 49 6.45 5.38 6.61
CA PHE A 49 6.50 5.18 5.16
C PHE A 49 6.98 3.76 4.79
N VAL A 50 8.04 3.30 5.46
CA VAL A 50 8.52 1.91 5.32
C VAL A 50 7.45 0.90 5.74
N ALA A 51 6.75 1.17 6.86
CA ALA A 51 5.73 0.27 7.36
C ALA A 51 4.51 0.17 6.41
N ILE A 52 4.02 1.28 5.89
CA ILE A 52 2.88 1.28 4.95
C ILE A 52 3.26 0.67 3.59
N ASN A 53 4.51 0.86 3.12
CA ASN A 53 5.02 0.17 1.92
C ASN A 53 4.97 -1.36 2.12
N LYS A 54 5.49 -1.85 3.25
CA LYS A 54 5.51 -3.28 3.55
C LYS A 54 4.11 -3.86 3.72
N ALA A 55 3.19 -3.11 4.31
CA ALA A 55 1.78 -3.52 4.43
C ALA A 55 1.11 -3.63 3.06
N ARG A 56 1.28 -2.62 2.20
CA ARG A 56 0.79 -2.65 0.82
C ARG A 56 1.31 -3.88 0.10
N GLU A 57 2.62 -4.09 0.04
CA GLU A 57 3.24 -5.25 -0.62
C GLU A 57 2.70 -6.60 -0.08
N THR A 58 2.57 -6.73 1.24
CA THR A 58 2.02 -7.94 1.87
C THR A 58 0.60 -8.23 1.39
N LEU A 59 -0.26 -7.20 1.31
CA LEU A 59 -1.64 -7.38 0.87
C LEU A 59 -1.73 -7.69 -0.62
N LEU A 60 -0.91 -7.05 -1.44
CA LEU A 60 -0.87 -7.33 -2.88
C LEU A 60 -0.45 -8.78 -3.12
N ASN A 61 0.63 -9.23 -2.50
CA ASN A 61 1.07 -10.62 -2.58
C ASN A 61 0.01 -11.62 -2.11
N TYR A 62 -0.74 -11.28 -1.05
CA TYR A 62 -1.85 -12.10 -0.57
C TYR A 62 -2.96 -12.25 -1.62
N TYR A 63 -3.35 -11.15 -2.27
CA TYR A 63 -4.37 -11.19 -3.33
C TYR A 63 -3.85 -11.87 -4.61
N SER A 64 -2.58 -11.66 -4.99
CA SER A 64 -1.93 -12.32 -6.13
C SER A 64 -1.84 -13.84 -5.95
N ALA A 65 -1.65 -14.32 -4.73
CA ALA A 65 -1.59 -15.75 -4.43
C ALA A 65 -2.98 -16.42 -4.46
N GLY A 66 -4.04 -15.67 -4.18
CA GLY A 66 -5.43 -16.16 -4.16
C GLY A 66 -6.19 -16.03 -5.47
N HIS A 67 -5.87 -15.02 -6.30
CA HIS A 67 -6.54 -14.75 -7.57
C HIS A 67 -5.58 -14.89 -8.75
N LYS A 68 -5.65 -16.04 -9.44
CA LYS A 68 -5.06 -16.22 -10.79
C LYS A 68 -5.90 -15.57 -11.90
N GLU A 69 -7.08 -15.05 -11.58
CA GLU A 69 -8.03 -14.58 -12.58
C GLU A 69 -7.96 -13.06 -12.77
N ASN A 70 -7.61 -12.71 -14.00
CA ASN A 70 -7.44 -11.40 -14.61
C ASN A 70 -6.20 -10.58 -14.20
N THR A 71 -5.03 -11.22 -14.39
CA THR A 71 -3.72 -10.56 -14.39
C THR A 71 -3.66 -9.31 -15.28
N ASN A 72 -4.47 -9.22 -16.34
CA ASN A 72 -4.48 -8.07 -17.25
C ASN A 72 -5.09 -6.81 -16.62
N ASP A 73 -6.20 -6.91 -15.87
CA ASP A 73 -6.79 -5.75 -15.19
C ASP A 73 -5.92 -5.29 -14.03
N PHE A 74 -5.30 -6.23 -13.30
CA PHE A 74 -4.38 -5.89 -12.23
C PHE A 74 -3.11 -5.22 -12.76
N ARG A 75 -2.56 -5.75 -13.87
CA ARG A 75 -1.37 -5.20 -14.51
C ARG A 75 -1.63 -3.84 -15.14
N ARG A 76 -2.75 -3.68 -15.88
CA ARG A 76 -3.19 -2.36 -16.39
C ARG A 76 -3.39 -1.37 -15.27
N PHE A 77 -4.11 -1.77 -14.21
CA PHE A 77 -4.31 -0.90 -13.06
C PHE A 77 -2.96 -0.47 -12.45
N TYR A 78 -1.95 -1.34 -12.40
CA TYR A 78 -0.61 -0.96 -11.96
C TYR A 78 0.13 -0.05 -12.94
N GLU A 79 0.09 -0.37 -14.23
CA GLU A 79 0.72 0.41 -15.29
C GLU A 79 0.14 1.83 -15.34
N ASP A 80 -1.19 1.97 -15.26
CA ASP A 80 -1.90 3.26 -15.18
C ASP A 80 -1.54 4.05 -13.91
N LEU A 81 -1.26 3.35 -12.82
CA LEU A 81 -1.11 3.94 -11.48
C LEU A 81 0.33 4.32 -11.16
N PHE A 82 1.31 3.61 -11.71
CA PHE A 82 2.74 3.78 -11.40
C PHE A 82 3.59 4.17 -12.60
N GLY A 83 3.06 4.11 -13.84
CA GLY A 83 3.75 4.55 -15.05
C GLY A 83 5.03 3.74 -15.30
N GLU A 84 4.86 2.58 -15.95
CA GLU A 84 5.90 1.60 -16.35
C GLU A 84 6.80 1.06 -15.21
N LEU A 85 6.90 -0.26 -15.15
CA LEU A 85 7.79 -1.02 -14.24
C LEU A 85 9.16 -1.22 -14.89
#